data_AF-A0A536TGW2-F1
#
_entry.id   AF-A0A536TGW2-F1
#
_cell.length_a   1.000
_cell.length_b   1.000
_cell.length_c   1.000
_cell.angle_alpha   90.00
_cell.angle_beta   90.00
_cell.angle_gamma   90.00
#
_symmetry.space_group_name_H-M   'P 1'
#
loop_
_entity.id
_entity.type
_entity.pdbx_description
1 polymer ?
#
loop_
_entity_poly.entity_id
_entity_poly.type
_entity_poly.pdbx_seq_one_letter_code
_entity_poly.pdbx_strand_id
1 'polypeptide(L)'
;FLVFLPSIFTTPIAGRAVERFGARATFWGALVVAGAGLPLLVLPNLVAVLAGLVLVGVGTFFAQATTTGFVGRAATADRASASGIYLACYFFGGLVGTAILGQVFDRLGWAACVTGIGFALAMAALLAGRWTTTKRAI
;
A
#
# COMPACT_ATOMS: atom_id res chain seq x y z
N PHE A 1 -14.18 -20.07 3.25
CA PHE A 1 -12.95 -20.85 2.98
C PHE A 1 -12.52 -20.86 1.50
N LEU A 2 -13.43 -20.75 0.51
CA LEU A 2 -13.05 -20.60 -0.92
C LEU A 2 -12.47 -19.21 -1.30
N VAL A 3 -12.55 -18.22 -0.41
CA VAL A 3 -12.07 -16.84 -0.62
C VAL A 3 -10.53 -16.73 -0.65
N PHE A 4 -9.79 -17.74 -0.17
CA PHE A 4 -8.33 -17.69 -0.07
C PHE A 4 -7.58 -18.31 -1.27
N LEU A 5 -8.27 -18.95 -2.22
CA LEU A 5 -7.63 -19.53 -3.41
C LEU A 5 -6.95 -18.50 -4.36
N PRO A 6 -7.49 -17.29 -4.56
CA PRO A 6 -6.83 -16.29 -5.41
C PRO A 6 -5.50 -15.79 -4.81
N SER A 7 -5.37 -15.82 -3.48
CA SER A 7 -4.19 -15.33 -2.75
C SER A 7 -2.94 -16.17 -2.96
N ILE A 8 -3.06 -17.39 -3.49
CA ILE A 8 -1.91 -18.28 -3.77
C ILE A 8 -1.21 -17.91 -5.09
N PHE A 9 -1.95 -17.37 -6.07
CA PHE A 9 -1.41 -17.08 -7.39
C PHE A 9 -0.78 -15.68 -7.53
N THR A 10 -1.14 -14.75 -6.65
CA THR A 10 -0.63 -13.36 -6.68
C THR A 10 0.77 -13.20 -6.06
N THR A 11 1.15 -14.07 -5.13
CA THR A 11 2.41 -14.00 -4.37
C THR A 11 3.71 -14.08 -5.21
N PRO A 12 3.85 -14.99 -6.20
CA PRO A 12 5.09 -15.08 -6.99
C PRO A 12 5.21 -14.01 -8.09
N ILE A 13 4.08 -13.48 -8.58
CA ILE A 13 4.06 -12.40 -9.57
C ILE A 13 4.50 -11.09 -8.90
N ALA A 14 4.19 -10.94 -7.61
CA ALA A 14 4.57 -9.76 -6.85
C ALA A 14 6.09 -9.59 -6.68
N GLY A 15 6.78 -10.67 -6.31
CA GLY A 15 8.24 -10.65 -6.13
C GLY A 15 9.01 -10.27 -7.41
N ARG A 16 8.58 -10.78 -8.58
CA ARG A 16 9.26 -10.51 -9.86
C ARG A 16 9.12 -9.08 -10.36
N ALA A 17 8.01 -8.40 -10.04
CA ALA A 17 7.81 -7.01 -10.44
C ALA A 17 8.61 -6.02 -9.56
N VAL A 18 8.97 -6.38 -8.33
CA VAL A 18 9.84 -5.55 -7.47
C VAL A 18 11.30 -5.57 -7.95
N GLU A 19 11.80 -6.72 -8.39
CA GLU A 19 13.18 -6.85 -8.88
C GLU A 19 13.43 -6.12 -10.20
N ARG A 20 12.41 -6.02 -11.08
CA ARG A 20 12.58 -5.55 -12.46
C ARG A 20 12.45 -4.05 -12.67
N PHE A 21 11.62 -3.35 -11.88
CA PHE A 21 11.23 -1.95 -12.18
C PHE A 21 11.85 -0.89 -11.26
N GLY A 22 12.51 -1.28 -10.17
CA GLY A 22 13.14 -0.35 -9.23
C GLY A 22 12.16 0.35 -8.29
N ALA A 23 12.63 0.75 -7.11
CA ALA A 23 11.77 1.09 -5.98
C ALA A 23 10.76 2.23 -6.25
N ARG A 24 11.11 3.24 -7.04
CA ARG A 24 10.19 4.35 -7.31
C ARG A 24 9.04 3.94 -8.24
N ALA A 25 9.35 3.28 -9.35
CA ALA A 25 8.34 2.85 -10.32
C ALA A 25 7.45 1.75 -9.72
N THR A 26 8.02 0.83 -8.94
CA THR A 26 7.25 -0.18 -8.23
C THR A 26 6.32 0.44 -7.21
N PHE A 27 6.74 1.44 -6.42
CA PHE A 27 5.87 2.11 -5.46
C PHE A 27 4.70 2.85 -6.13
N TRP A 28 4.98 3.59 -7.21
CA TRP A 28 3.93 4.25 -7.99
C TRP A 28 2.96 3.25 -8.64
N GLY A 29 3.47 2.18 -9.24
CA GLY A 29 2.64 1.10 -9.77
C GLY A 29 1.78 0.46 -8.70
N ALA A 30 2.33 0.23 -7.51
CA ALA A 30 1.62 -0.32 -6.36
C ALA A 30 0.45 0.58 -5.91
N LEU A 31 0.67 1.91 -5.89
CA LEU A 31 -0.38 2.89 -5.60
C LEU A 31 -1.48 2.91 -6.67
N VAL A 32 -1.11 2.84 -7.95
CA VAL A 32 -2.08 2.79 -9.06
C VAL A 32 -2.92 1.53 -8.96
N VAL A 33 -2.30 0.37 -8.69
CA VAL A 33 -3.02 -0.91 -8.50
C VAL A 33 -3.97 -0.82 -7.31
N ALA A 34 -3.53 -0.27 -6.17
CA ALA A 34 -4.40 -0.06 -5.02
C ALA A 34 -5.56 0.90 -5.33
N GLY A 35 -5.26 2.03 -5.99
CA GLY A 35 -6.26 3.02 -6.39
C GLY A 35 -7.30 2.46 -7.37
N ALA A 36 -6.87 1.63 -8.32
CA ALA A 36 -7.75 0.97 -9.28
C ALA A 36 -8.74 0.00 -8.60
N GLY A 37 -8.40 -0.53 -7.42
CA GLY A 37 -9.31 -1.37 -6.64
C GLY A 37 -10.42 -0.59 -5.92
N LEU A 38 -10.24 0.71 -5.65
CA LEU A 38 -11.20 1.49 -4.86
C LEU A 38 -12.59 1.64 -5.51
N PRO A 39 -12.72 1.94 -6.81
CA PRO A 39 -14.04 2.03 -7.45
C PRO A 39 -14.83 0.72 -7.34
N LEU A 40 -14.14 -0.43 -7.38
CA LEU A 40 -14.76 -1.74 -7.29
C LEU A 40 -15.35 -2.02 -5.90
N LEU A 41 -14.82 -1.39 -4.86
CA LEU A 41 -15.33 -1.55 -3.49
C LEU A 41 -16.69 -0.90 -3.28
N VAL A 42 -17.08 0.09 -4.10
CA VAL A 42 -18.35 0.81 -3.97
C VAL A 42 -19.47 0.14 -4.76
N LEU A 43 -19.15 -0.82 -5.64
CA LEU A 43 -20.14 -1.51 -6.46
C LEU A 43 -21.01 -2.47 -5.62
N PRO A 44 -22.32 -2.58 -5.91
CA PRO A 44 -23.23 -3.49 -5.21
C PRO A 44 -23.07 -4.95 -5.69
N ASN A 45 -21.85 -5.37 -6.04
CA ASN A 45 -21.54 -6.71 -6.54
C ASN A 45 -20.41 -7.30 -5.70
N LEU A 46 -20.71 -8.42 -5.02
CA LEU A 46 -19.76 -9.09 -4.13
C LEU A 46 -18.46 -9.50 -4.85
N VAL A 47 -18.54 -9.97 -6.10
CA VAL A 47 -17.36 -10.37 -6.88
C VAL A 47 -16.48 -9.16 -7.18
N ALA A 48 -17.10 -8.01 -7.51
CA ALA A 48 -16.38 -6.77 -7.74
C ALA A 48 -15.68 -6.29 -6.45
N VAL A 49 -16.38 -6.30 -5.31
CA VAL A 49 -15.79 -5.91 -4.01
C VAL A 49 -14.61 -6.81 -3.65
N LEU A 50 -14.74 -8.13 -3.82
CA LEU A 50 -13.64 -9.07 -3.57
C LEU A 50 -12.44 -8.81 -4.49
N ALA A 51 -12.68 -8.56 -5.79
CA ALA A 51 -11.62 -8.20 -6.71
C ALA A 51 -10.94 -6.86 -6.32
N GLY A 52 -11.73 -5.87 -5.89
CA GLY A 52 -11.22 -4.60 -5.37
C GLY A 52 -10.34 -4.78 -4.15
N LEU A 53 -10.75 -5.61 -3.18
CA LEU A 53 -9.96 -5.95 -2.00
C LEU A 53 -8.64 -6.63 -2.35
N VAL A 54 -8.65 -7.55 -3.33
CA VAL A 54 -7.43 -8.20 -3.83
C VAL A 54 -6.49 -7.17 -4.45
N LEU A 55 -6.98 -6.26 -5.29
CA LEU A 55 -6.17 -5.20 -5.90
C LEU A 55 -5.57 -4.26 -4.85
N VAL A 56 -6.37 -3.79 -3.89
CA VAL A 56 -5.90 -2.96 -2.76
C VAL A 56 -4.86 -3.71 -1.93
N GLY A 57 -5.08 -4.99 -1.64
CA GLY A 57 -4.13 -5.83 -0.91
C GLY A 57 -2.80 -5.96 -1.67
N VAL A 58 -2.86 -6.36 -2.94
CA VAL A 58 -1.67 -6.48 -3.80
C VAL A 58 -0.90 -5.16 -3.82
N GLY A 59 -1.57 -4.04 -4.13
CA GLY A 59 -0.93 -2.73 -4.17
C GLY A 59 -0.29 -2.32 -2.83
N THR A 60 -0.96 -2.54 -1.70
CA THR A 60 -0.38 -2.18 -0.39
C THR A 60 0.80 -3.07 0.01
N PHE A 61 0.75 -4.39 -0.26
CA PHE A 61 1.88 -5.29 -0.03
C PHE A 61 3.10 -4.91 -0.89
N PHE A 62 2.89 -4.60 -2.16
CA PHE A 62 3.95 -4.13 -3.05
C PHE A 62 4.58 -2.83 -2.56
N ALA A 63 3.76 -1.87 -2.13
CA ALA A 63 4.23 -0.60 -1.58
C ALA A 63 5.06 -0.83 -0.30
N GLN A 64 4.59 -1.72 0.58
CA GLN A 64 5.28 -2.08 1.82
C GLN A 64 6.64 -2.73 1.56
N ALA A 65 6.70 -3.75 0.69
CA ALA A 65 7.94 -4.44 0.33
C ALA A 65 8.96 -3.48 -0.32
N THR A 66 8.48 -2.57 -1.14
CA THR A 66 9.32 -1.56 -1.80
C THR A 66 9.90 -0.56 -0.79
N THR A 67 9.08 -0.13 0.17
CA THR A 67 9.48 0.84 1.19
C THR A 67 10.47 0.22 2.19
N THR A 68 10.23 -1.00 2.65
CA THR A 68 11.17 -1.71 3.55
C THR A 68 12.51 -1.96 2.86
N GLY A 69 12.49 -2.39 1.58
CA GLY A 69 13.70 -2.56 0.79
C GLY A 69 14.46 -1.25 0.54
N PHE A 70 13.76 -0.12 0.46
CA PHE A 70 14.39 1.20 0.40
C PHE A 70 15.01 1.60 1.73
N VAL A 71 14.28 1.51 2.85
CA VAL A 71 14.79 1.85 4.20
C VAL A 71 16.04 1.04 4.53
N GLY A 72 16.05 -0.27 4.20
CA GLY A 72 17.21 -1.13 4.39
C GLY A 72 18.45 -0.74 3.58
N ARG A 73 18.27 -0.14 2.40
CA ARG A 73 19.38 0.37 1.56
C ARG A 73 19.79 1.80 1.91
N ALA A 74 18.85 2.63 2.36
CA ALA A 74 19.09 4.03 2.73
C ALA A 74 19.84 4.17 4.06
N ALA A 75 19.66 3.23 4.98
CA ALA A 75 20.40 3.21 6.24
C ALA A 75 21.83 2.66 6.03
N THR A 76 22.78 3.58 5.85
CA THR A 76 24.22 3.29 5.77
C THR A 76 24.88 3.10 7.15
N ALA A 77 24.27 3.63 8.21
CA ALA A 77 24.62 3.42 9.62
C ALA A 77 23.32 3.13 10.42
N ASP A 78 23.41 2.34 11.49
CA ASP A 78 22.30 2.00 12.41
C ASP A 78 20.99 1.52 11.74
N ARG A 79 21.10 0.52 10.85
CA ARG A 79 19.96 -0.12 10.17
C ARG A 79 18.84 -0.57 11.11
N ALA A 80 19.19 -1.00 12.33
CA ALA A 80 18.23 -1.42 13.35
C ALA A 80 17.34 -0.26 13.81
N SER A 81 17.92 0.92 14.05
CA SER A 81 17.18 2.12 14.47
C SER A 81 16.26 2.63 13.35
N ALA A 82 16.77 2.71 12.12
CA ALA A 82 15.97 3.15 10.97
C ALA A 82 14.77 2.23 10.68
N SER A 83 14.97 0.91 10.78
CA SER A 83 13.89 -0.07 10.62
C SER A 83 12.88 0.01 11.77
N GLY A 84 13.36 0.26 13.01
CA GLY A 84 12.50 0.46 14.17
C GLY A 84 11.58 1.68 14.03
N ILE A 85 12.10 2.80 13.56
CA ILE A 85 11.31 4.02 13.29
C ILE A 85 10.28 3.76 12.18
N TYR A 86 10.69 3.11 11.09
CA TYR A 86 9.75 2.72 10.02
C TYR A 86 8.59 1.88 10.56
N LEU A 87 8.90 0.88 11.37
CA LEU A 87 7.91 -0.04 11.91
C LEU A 87 6.98 0.66 12.92
N ALA A 88 7.54 1.54 13.75
CA ALA A 88 6.76 2.39 14.65
C ALA A 88 5.77 3.28 13.86
N CYS A 89 6.23 3.94 12.79
CA CYS A 89 5.35 4.72 11.93
C CYS A 89 4.29 3.87 11.22
N TYR A 90 4.64 2.66 10.77
CA TYR A 90 3.72 1.73 10.13
C TYR A 90 2.58 1.32 11.07
N PHE A 91 2.91 0.89 12.29
CA PHE A 91 1.90 0.51 13.27
C PHE A 91 1.10 1.71 13.78
N PHE A 92 1.74 2.85 14.01
CA PHE A 92 1.05 4.08 14.39
C PHE A 92 0.03 4.51 13.34
N GLY A 93 0.42 4.52 12.05
CA GLY A 93 -0.48 4.79 10.94
C GLY A 93 -1.63 3.79 10.87
N GLY A 94 -1.37 2.51 11.11
CA GLY A 94 -2.41 1.47 11.18
C GLY A 94 -3.42 1.70 12.30
N LEU A 95 -2.96 2.08 13.49
CA LEU A 95 -3.83 2.40 14.64
C LEU A 95 -4.71 3.62 14.36
N VAL A 96 -4.09 4.73 13.93
CA VAL A 96 -4.80 5.98 13.62
C VAL A 96 -5.78 5.77 12.47
N GLY A 97 -5.34 5.09 11.40
CA GLY A 97 -6.17 4.77 10.24
C GLY A 97 -7.39 3.93 10.63
N THR A 98 -7.20 2.88 11.44
CA THR A 98 -8.30 2.01 11.89
C THR A 98 -9.28 2.77 12.79
N ALA A 99 -8.78 3.59 13.72
CA ALA A 99 -9.64 4.39 14.60
C ALA A 99 -10.50 5.40 13.83
N ILE A 100 -9.92 6.09 12.85
CA ILE A 100 -10.62 7.06 12.02
C ILE A 100 -11.59 6.34 11.07
N LEU A 101 -11.15 5.33 10.32
CA LEU A 101 -12.00 4.64 9.35
C LEU A 101 -13.14 3.87 10.03
N GLY A 102 -12.93 3.34 11.24
CA GLY A 102 -13.99 2.71 12.03
C GLY A 102 -15.09 3.70 12.38
N GLN A 103 -14.74 4.87 12.91
CA GLN A 103 -15.71 5.94 13.19
C GLN A 103 -16.42 6.43 11.92
N VAL A 104 -15.69 6.54 10.81
CA VAL A 104 -16.26 6.93 9.51
C VAL A 104 -17.23 5.87 9.01
N PHE A 105 -16.92 4.58 9.18
CA PHE A 105 -17.80 3.48 8.80
C PHE A 105 -19.12 3.54 9.57
N ASP A 106 -19.04 3.67 10.89
CA ASP A 106 -20.22 3.66 11.76
C ASP A 106 -21.16 4.84 11.48
N ARG A 107 -20.62 6.00 11.09
CA ARG A 107 -21.42 7.23 10.91
C ARG A 107 -21.82 7.52 9.47
N LEU A 108 -20.95 7.22 8.51
CA LEU A 108 -21.08 7.64 7.11
C LEU A 108 -21.14 6.44 6.14
N GLY A 109 -21.00 5.22 6.66
CA GLY A 109 -21.10 3.98 5.90
C GLY A 109 -19.88 3.67 5.05
N TRP A 110 -19.99 2.59 4.28
CA TRP A 110 -18.88 1.98 3.53
C TRP A 110 -18.26 2.91 2.48
N ALA A 111 -19.07 3.64 1.71
CA ALA A 111 -18.57 4.52 0.66
C ALA A 111 -17.63 5.61 1.21
N ALA A 112 -17.95 6.16 2.39
CA ALA A 112 -17.10 7.13 3.06
C ALA A 112 -15.75 6.53 3.47
N CYS A 113 -15.72 5.28 3.95
CA CYS A 113 -14.46 4.57 4.22
C CYS A 113 -13.59 4.43 2.98
N VAL A 114 -14.19 4.03 1.85
CA VAL A 114 -13.47 3.88 0.57
C VAL A 114 -12.88 5.22 0.13
N THR A 115 -13.63 6.32 0.27
CA THR A 115 -13.09 7.67 -0.02
C THR A 115 -11.95 8.05 0.92
N GLY A 116 -12.03 7.70 2.21
CA GLY A 116 -10.96 7.91 3.18
C GLY A 116 -9.67 7.15 2.82
N ILE A 117 -9.79 5.91 2.36
CA ILE A 117 -8.66 5.13 1.82
C ILE A 117 -8.09 5.81 0.56
N GLY A 118 -8.96 6.33 -0.32
CA GLY A 118 -8.55 7.11 -1.49
C GLY A 118 -7.73 8.34 -1.12
N PHE A 119 -8.15 9.10 -0.10
CA PHE A 119 -7.38 10.23 0.42
C PHE A 119 -6.02 9.79 0.98
N ALA A 120 -5.97 8.69 1.74
CA ALA A 120 -4.72 8.16 2.25
C ALA A 120 -3.74 7.75 1.13
N LEU A 121 -4.25 7.09 0.08
CA LEU A 121 -3.44 6.75 -1.10
C LEU A 121 -2.97 8.00 -1.86
N ALA A 122 -3.83 9.02 -2.00
CA ALA A 122 -3.45 10.28 -2.62
C ALA A 122 -2.36 11.01 -1.82
N MET A 123 -2.47 11.03 -0.48
CA MET A 123 -1.41 11.57 0.39
C MET A 123 -0.10 10.80 0.23
N ALA A 124 -0.16 9.46 0.19
CA ALA A 124 1.02 8.64 -0.07
C ALA A 124 1.64 8.94 -1.45
N ALA A 125 0.82 9.16 -2.48
CA ALA A 125 1.26 9.51 -3.83
C ALA A 125 1.97 10.88 -3.85
N LEU A 126 1.41 11.88 -3.16
CA LEU A 126 2.01 13.21 -3.04
C LEU A 126 3.36 13.15 -2.31
N LEU A 127 3.44 12.41 -1.20
CA LEU A 127 4.69 12.24 -0.45
C LEU A 127 5.74 11.48 -1.27
N ALA A 128 5.34 10.45 -2.03
CA ALA A 128 6.22 9.74 -2.95
C ALA A 128 6.58 10.56 -4.21
N GLY A 129 5.76 11.55 -4.59
CA GLY A 129 6.11 12.53 -5.61
C GLY A 129 7.30 13.40 -5.18
N ARG A 130 7.37 13.72 -3.87
CA ARG A 130 8.49 14.45 -3.25
C ARG A 130 9.74 13.59 -3.04
N TRP A 131 9.68 12.28 -3.28
CA TRP A 131 10.88 11.44 -3.32
C TRP A 131 11.70 11.76 -4.57
N THR A 132 12.60 12.74 -4.47
CA THR A 132 13.71 12.90 -5.40
C THR A 132 14.79 11.88 -5.06
N THR A 133 14.87 10.80 -5.84
CA THR A 133 16.07 9.99 -5.92
C THR A 133 17.22 10.88 -6.36
N THR A 134 18.03 11.36 -5.42
CA THR A 134 19.41 11.76 -5.72
C THR A 134 20.03 10.54 -6.38
N LYS A 135 20.23 10.61 -7.70
CA LYS A 135 21.13 9.69 -8.39
C LYS A 135 22.45 9.78 -7.63
N ARG A 136 22.80 8.75 -6.85
CA ARG A 136 24.22 8.52 -6.56
C ARG A 136 24.82 8.06 -7.88
N ALA A 137 25.31 9.04 -8.64
CA ALA A 137 26.49 8.82 -9.45
C ALA A 137 27.58 8.36 -8.46
N ILE A 138 28.13 7.18 -8.70
CA ILE A 138 29.55 6.77 -8.66
C ILE A 138 29.54 5.31 -9.14
#